data_AF-W4J298-F1
#
_entry.id   AF-W4J298-F1
#
_cell.length_a   1.000
_cell.length_b   1.000
_cell.length_c   1.000
_cell.angle_alpha   90.00
_cell.angle_beta   90.00
_cell.angle_gamma   90.00
#
_symmetry.space_group_name_H-M   'P 1'
#
loop_
_entity.id
_entity.type
_entity.pdbx_description
1 polymer ?
#
loop_
_entity_poly.entity_id
_entity_poly.type
_entity_poly.pdbx_seq_one_letter_code
_entity_poly.pdbx_strand_id
1 'polypeptide(L)'
;MQIFIFLMNEIKSLLLKGIWVVCDRYAYSGVAYSSGALNLNKTWCMNPDQGLIKPDVVFYLNVPPNYAQNRSDYEIYTNPFNYSDIFSFSSFIITFY
;
A
#
# COMPACT_ATOMS: atom_id res chain seq x y z
N MET A 1 -8.27 3.86 -7.20
CA MET A 1 -7.16 3.05 -7.73
C MET A 1 -6.74 3.55 -9.12
N GLN A 2 -6.16 4.74 -9.22
CA GLN A 2 -5.68 5.30 -10.51
C GLN A 2 -4.38 6.11 -10.38
N ILE A 3 -4.03 6.55 -9.16
CA ILE A 3 -2.89 7.44 -8.88
C ILE A 3 -1.55 6.80 -9.25
N PHE A 4 -1.36 5.50 -8.99
CA PHE A 4 -0.08 4.82 -9.26
C PHE A 4 0.22 4.67 -10.76
N ILE A 5 -0.80 4.60 -11.62
CA ILE A 5 -0.62 4.49 -13.07
C ILE A 5 0.03 5.77 -13.62
N PHE A 6 -0.33 6.94 -13.11
CA PHE A 6 0.24 8.21 -13.56
C PHE A 6 1.71 8.38 -13.13
N LEU A 7 2.08 7.92 -11.94
CA LEU A 7 3.45 7.99 -11.42
C LEU A 7 4.40 6.97 -12.05
N MET A 8 3.87 5.93 -12.70
CA MET A 8 4.66 4.82 -13.24
C MET A 8 5.71 5.27 -14.27
N ASN A 9 5.40 6.27 -15.09
CA ASN A 9 6.35 6.79 -16.08
C ASN A 9 7.56 7.48 -15.41
N GLU A 10 7.32 8.18 -14.31
CA GLU A 10 8.36 8.86 -13.56
C GLU A 10 9.24 7.86 -12.80
N ILE A 11 8.60 6.91 -12.08
CA ILE A 11 9.31 5.82 -11.40
C ILE A 11 10.19 5.08 -12.39
N LYS A 12 9.66 4.68 -13.55
CA LYS A 12 10.42 4.00 -14.61
C LYS A 12 11.62 4.83 -15.09
N SER A 13 11.44 6.13 -15.28
CA SER A 13 12.49 7.04 -15.74
C SER A 13 13.62 7.18 -14.72
N LEU A 14 13.30 7.23 -13.43
CA LEU A 14 14.27 7.29 -12.34
C LEU A 14 15.08 6.00 -12.23
N LEU A 15 14.42 4.84 -12.31
CA LEU A 15 15.08 3.54 -12.26
C LEU A 15 16.03 3.32 -13.44
N LEU A 16 15.63 3.74 -14.65
CA LEU A 16 16.51 3.69 -15.83
C LEU A 16 17.76 4.57 -15.69
N LYS A 17 17.76 5.56 -14.78
CA LYS A 17 18.92 6.40 -14.47
C LYS A 17 19.76 5.83 -13.31
N GLY A 18 19.40 4.66 -12.77
CA GLY A 18 20.04 4.05 -11.60
C GLY A 18 19.72 4.77 -10.29
N ILE A 19 18.60 5.52 -10.24
CA ILE A 19 18.16 6.24 -9.05
C ILE A 19 17.18 5.36 -8.27
N TRP A 20 17.46 5.22 -6.99
CA TRP A 20 16.65 4.43 -6.08
C TRP A 20 15.35 5.17 -5.77
N VAL A 21 14.22 4.49 -5.94
CA VAL A 21 12.89 5.05 -5.64
C VAL A 21 12.35 4.41 -4.37
N VAL A 22 11.97 5.26 -3.42
CA VAL A 22 11.35 4.86 -2.16
C VAL A 22 9.91 5.38 -2.16
N CYS A 23 8.93 4.48 -2.21
CA CYS A 23 7.52 4.86 -2.11
C CYS A 23 6.99 4.55 -0.71
N ASP A 24 6.37 5.55 -0.06
CA ASP A 24 5.47 5.30 1.07
C ASP A 24 4.10 4.91 0.53
N ARG A 25 3.79 3.61 0.63
CA ARG A 25 2.60 2.95 0.08
C ARG A 25 2.63 2.78 -1.45
N TYR A 26 2.02 1.70 -1.92
CA TYR A 26 1.95 1.32 -3.34
C TYR A 26 0.69 0.47 -3.61
N ALA A 27 0.66 -0.28 -4.71
CA ALA A 27 -0.42 -1.19 -5.11
C ALA A 27 -0.96 -2.06 -3.95
N TYR A 28 -0.07 -2.67 -3.15
CA TYR A 28 -0.45 -3.56 -2.05
C TYR A 28 -1.37 -2.91 -1.01
N SER A 29 -1.12 -1.65 -0.66
CA SER A 29 -2.01 -0.93 0.26
C SER A 29 -3.38 -0.66 -0.37
N GLY A 30 -3.45 -0.35 -1.66
CA GLY A 30 -4.73 -0.13 -2.35
C GLY A 30 -5.62 -1.36 -2.33
N VAL A 31 -5.05 -2.53 -2.61
CA VAL A 31 -5.74 -3.83 -2.54
C VAL A 31 -6.21 -4.12 -1.12
N ALA A 32 -5.38 -3.86 -0.12
CA ALA A 32 -5.69 -4.14 1.26
C ALA A 32 -6.82 -3.28 1.84
N TYR A 33 -6.78 -1.96 1.60
CA TYR A 33 -7.89 -1.10 2.03
C TYR A 33 -9.18 -1.48 1.31
N SER A 34 -9.12 -1.74 0.00
CA SER A 34 -10.30 -2.06 -0.78
C SER A 34 -10.91 -3.42 -0.40
N SER A 35 -10.10 -4.44 -0.17
CA SER A 35 -10.59 -5.76 0.23
C SER A 35 -10.96 -5.85 1.71
N GLY A 36 -10.16 -5.28 2.61
CA GLY A 36 -10.39 -5.35 4.06
C GLY A 36 -11.44 -4.35 4.56
N ALA A 37 -11.36 -3.09 4.13
CA ALA A 37 -12.25 -2.03 4.63
C ALA A 37 -13.59 -1.97 3.87
N LEU A 38 -13.59 -2.26 2.56
CA LEU A 38 -14.80 -2.21 1.74
C LEU A 38 -15.38 -3.61 1.45
N ASN A 39 -14.75 -4.68 1.95
CA ASN A 39 -15.15 -6.08 1.74
C ASN A 39 -15.29 -6.45 0.25
N LEU A 40 -14.47 -5.85 -0.61
CA LEU A 40 -14.48 -6.11 -2.05
C LEU A 40 -13.69 -7.37 -2.40
N ASN A 41 -14.07 -8.02 -3.51
CA ASN A 41 -13.37 -9.20 -3.99
C ASN A 41 -11.88 -8.88 -4.24
N LYS A 42 -10.98 -9.64 -3.60
CA LYS A 42 -9.53 -9.43 -3.69
C LYS A 42 -9.03 -9.43 -5.13
N THR A 43 -9.47 -10.37 -5.96
CA THR A 43 -9.08 -10.46 -7.37
C THR A 43 -9.51 -9.22 -8.14
N TRP A 44 -10.72 -8.73 -7.87
CA TRP A 44 -11.21 -7.49 -8.46
C TRP A 44 -10.34 -6.28 -8.07
N CYS A 45 -9.92 -6.20 -6.81
CA CYS A 45 -9.02 -5.14 -6.34
C CYS A 45 -7.61 -5.23 -6.94
N MET A 46 -7.13 -6.43 -7.30
CA MET A 46 -5.79 -6.61 -7.90
C MET A 46 -5.75 -6.26 -9.39
N ASN A 47 -6.86 -6.42 -10.11
CA ASN A 47 -6.95 -6.18 -11.56
C ASN A 47 -6.47 -4.79 -12.02
N PRO A 48 -6.88 -3.66 -11.40
CA PRO A 48 -6.43 -2.33 -11.83
C PRO A 48 -4.94 -2.04 -11.60
N ASP A 49 -4.27 -2.80 -10.73
CA ASP A 49 -2.83 -2.66 -10.45
C ASP A 49 -1.96 -3.61 -11.31
N GLN A 50 -2.57 -4.40 -12.20
CA GLN A 50 -1.82 -5.27 -13.11
C GLN A 50 -0.98 -4.44 -14.09
N GLY A 51 0.29 -4.82 -14.25
CA GLY A 51 1.23 -4.13 -15.14
C GLY A 51 2.03 -3.02 -14.47
N LEU A 52 1.78 -2.73 -13.18
CA LEU A 52 2.67 -1.89 -12.39
C LEU A 52 4.05 -2.54 -12.25
N ILE A 53 5.08 -1.69 -12.09
CA ILE A 53 6.44 -2.16 -11.82
C ILE A 53 6.40 -2.95 -10.51
N LYS A 54 6.89 -4.19 -10.56
CA LYS A 54 7.03 -5.00 -9.36
C LYS A 54 8.23 -4.46 -8.57
N PRO A 55 8.06 -4.17 -7.28
CA PRO A 55 9.19 -3.76 -6.46
C PRO A 55 10.14 -4.89 -6.12
N ASP A 56 11.40 -4.51 -5.88
CA ASP A 56 12.45 -5.43 -5.45
C ASP A 56 12.32 -5.78 -3.97
N VAL A 57 12.02 -4.76 -3.13
CA VAL A 57 11.87 -4.93 -1.69
C VAL A 57 10.59 -4.25 -1.21
N VAL A 58 9.86 -4.96 -0.34
CA VAL A 58 8.65 -4.46 0.31
C VAL A 58 8.83 -4.61 1.82
N PHE A 59 8.92 -3.48 2.53
CA PHE A 59 8.96 -3.48 3.99
C PHE A 59 7.55 -3.43 4.54
N TYR A 60 7.18 -4.39 5.37
CA TYR A 60 5.89 -4.43 6.06
C TYR A 60 6.11 -4.05 7.53
N LEU A 61 5.60 -2.89 7.94
CA LEU A 61 5.68 -2.47 9.34
C LEU A 61 4.42 -2.97 10.05
N ASN A 62 4.61 -3.94 10.95
CA ASN A 62 3.51 -4.50 11.74
C ASN A 62 3.40 -3.74 13.06
N VAL A 63 2.30 -3.03 13.29
CA VAL A 63 2.02 -2.37 14.57
C VAL A 63 0.76 -2.97 15.17
N PRO A 64 0.84 -3.54 16.39
CA PRO A 64 -0.35 -4.08 17.02
C PRO A 64 -1.41 -2.98 17.28
N PRO A 65 -2.71 -3.28 17.14
CA PRO A 65 -3.77 -2.27 17.21
C PRO A 65 -3.79 -1.44 18.50
N ASN A 66 -3.47 -2.06 19.64
CA ASN A 66 -3.40 -1.40 20.94
C ASN A 66 -2.34 -0.28 21.00
N TYR A 67 -1.24 -0.38 20.24
CA TYR A 67 -0.25 0.67 20.14
C TYR A 67 -0.60 1.70 19.07
N ALA A 68 -1.28 1.27 17.99
CA ALA A 68 -1.72 2.17 16.92
C ALA A 68 -2.79 3.17 17.40
N GLN A 69 -3.69 2.76 18.30
CA GLN A 69 -4.73 3.62 18.90
C GLN A 69 -4.19 4.84 19.64
N ASN A 70 -2.96 4.77 20.14
CA ASN A 70 -2.34 5.87 20.89
C ASN A 70 -1.64 6.90 19.99
N ARG A 71 -1.66 6.72 18.66
CA ARG A 71 -1.10 7.70 17.72
C ARG A 71 -2.12 8.80 17.43
N SER A 72 -1.66 10.04 17.33
CA SER A 72 -2.49 11.21 16.99
C SER A 72 -3.21 11.05 15.65
N ASP A 73 -2.62 10.28 14.73
CA ASP A 73 -3.05 10.14 13.34
C ASP A 73 -3.89 8.87 13.13
N TYR A 74 -4.60 8.42 14.18
CA TYR A 74 -5.50 7.29 14.10
C TYR A 74 -6.75 7.65 13.28
N GLU A 75 -6.72 7.34 11.98
CA GLU A 75 -7.79 7.70 11.03
C GLU A 75 -9.07 6.86 11.18
N ILE A 76 -10.16 7.35 10.58
CA ILE A 76 -11.58 6.94 10.71
C ILE A 76 -11.87 5.56 10.07
N TYR A 77 -10.92 4.95 9.35
CA TYR A 77 -11.04 3.62 8.72
C TYR A 77 -10.89 2.46 9.71
N THR A 78 -10.91 2.76 11.00
CA THR A 78 -10.62 1.88 12.12
C THR A 78 -11.91 1.40 12.81
N ASN A 79 -12.95 1.16 12.01
CA ASN A 79 -14.20 0.59 12.52
C ASN A 79 -13.97 -0.84 13.01
N PRO A 80 -14.60 -1.25 14.13
CA PRO A 80 -14.16 -2.41 14.88
C PRO A 80 -14.46 -3.79 14.29
N PHE A 81 -15.11 -3.84 13.13
CA PHE A 81 -15.63 -5.08 12.56
C PHE A 81 -14.64 -5.83 11.65
N ASN A 82 -13.53 -5.23 11.20
CA ASN A 82 -12.52 -5.89 10.34
C ASN A 82 -11.08 -5.50 10.72
N TYR A 83 -10.74 -5.57 12.02
CA TYR A 83 -9.43 -5.14 12.56
C TYR A 83 -8.22 -5.94 12.03
N SER A 84 -8.37 -7.22 11.69
CA SER A 84 -7.23 -8.08 11.31
C SER A 84 -6.56 -7.65 10.00
N ASP A 85 -7.34 -7.08 9.09
CA ASP A 85 -6.92 -6.90 7.70
C ASP A 85 -6.56 -5.44 7.38
N ILE A 86 -7.02 -4.47 8.18
CA ILE A 86 -6.80 -3.03 7.91
C ILE A 86 -5.56 -2.51 8.68
N PHE A 87 -5.30 -3.00 9.90
CA PHE A 87 -4.19 -2.53 10.76
C PHE A 87 -2.82 -3.08 10.42
N SER A 88 -2.79 -4.08 9.54
CA SER A 88 -1.57 -4.57 8.96
C SER A 88 -0.86 -3.50 8.11
N PHE A 89 -1.56 -2.46 7.64
CA PHE A 89 -1.03 -1.53 6.64
C PHE A 89 -0.45 -0.26 7.25
N SER A 90 0.51 -0.44 8.17
CA SER A 90 1.44 0.65 8.47
C SER A 90 2.57 0.60 7.44
N SER A 91 2.53 1.58 6.54
CA SER A 91 3.54 1.96 5.54
C SER A 91 4.34 0.83 4.90
N PHE A 92 3.96 0.46 3.67
CA PHE A 92 4.90 -0.24 2.81
C PHE A 92 5.93 0.75 2.31
N ILE A 93 7.16 0.65 2.81
CA ILE A 93 8.29 1.27 2.13
C ILE A 93 8.66 0.32 1.01
N ILE A 94 8.51 0.80 -0.21
CA ILE A 94 8.78 0.02 -1.41
C ILE A 94 10.03 0.58 -2.08
N THR A 95 11.05 -0.26 -2.22
CA THR A 95 12.29 0.10 -2.91
C THR A 95 12.31 -0.53 -4.29
N PHE A 96 12.59 0.29 -5.29
CA PHE A 96 12.86 -0.12 -6.66
C PHE A 96 14.32 0.23 -6.99
N TYR A 97 15.07 -0.70 -7.61
CA TYR A 97 16.40 -0.47 -8.19
C TYR A 97 16.33 -0.21 -9.70
#